data_AF-A0A430L4M8-F1
#
_entry.id   AF-A0A430L4M8-F1
#
_cell.length_a   1.000
_cell.length_b   1.000
_cell.length_c   1.000
_cell.angle_alpha   90.00
_cell.angle_beta   90.00
_cell.angle_gamma   90.00
#
_symmetry.space_group_name_H-M   'P 1'
#
loop_
_entity.id
_entity.type
_entity.pdbx_description
1 polymer ?
#
loop_
_entity_poly.entity_id
_entity_poly.type
_entity_poly.pdbx_seq_one_letter_code
_entity_poly.pdbx_strand_id
1 'polypeptide(L)'
;MSIDQVDKQGEAAPHLRDSEPDSIGKNMDSRPEHSPYASQVCAVYFQGNGPLHIPHTLLHQSAELASRDIATGCCSSSFHKLHLNDIAYDTGHVLIHFLVTGRYQCLKPHGDTSTKRYTPEFTTALRVYAAAQSFQLPSLRDLARREMIDLGDRLSLPSLINIMEESSLSMSTLPGIAAYVESRILAFAENITRPTSEKVLAEIGTPNTLSMVLLKTILLLRTSELSPHDESLRKEELVEILRGLADTGPIAKGKASDVDRAMKEAEEQAAKRAEEKAYKEAEKAAAAAVTQRIVEAQAAEAEAAREEEDIALLLEKRRRRNGRLLKKDQERLSTLEYNAAKRAQARAARIIANAETAHAFSAPATDKVGPSEPSFTFSIPDDDNDSVKASADRNILDPDQPQAEDGDGSCPEPAPLESPSQNDNGWRYIRTPPPPASDESDLTG
;
A
#
# COMPACT_ATOMS: atom_id res chain seq x y z
N MET A 1 25.24 -57.45 38.17
CA MET A 1 25.84 -56.82 39.35
C MET A 1 26.98 -55.92 38.86
N SER A 2 26.96 -54.65 39.28
CA SER A 2 28.05 -53.66 39.31
C SER A 2 28.66 -53.22 37.97
N ILE A 3 28.42 -51.99 37.47
CA ILE A 3 28.84 -50.63 37.92
C ILE A 3 30.23 -50.24 37.37
N ASP A 4 30.21 -49.16 36.57
CA ASP A 4 31.20 -48.10 36.31
C ASP A 4 32.68 -48.41 36.04
N GLN A 5 33.20 -47.87 34.92
CA GLN A 5 33.91 -46.58 34.99
C GLN A 5 34.06 -45.90 33.63
N VAL A 6 33.81 -44.59 33.67
CA VAL A 6 33.85 -43.59 32.60
C VAL A 6 35.21 -42.89 32.68
N ASP A 7 35.97 -42.89 31.59
CA ASP A 7 37.14 -42.03 31.44
C ASP A 7 36.74 -40.67 30.84
N LYS A 8 36.99 -39.62 31.63
CA LYS A 8 36.88 -38.20 31.28
C LYS A 8 38.26 -37.65 30.90
N GLN A 9 38.43 -37.17 29.67
CA GLN A 9 39.35 -36.07 29.31
C GLN A 9 38.71 -35.42 28.05
N GLY A 10 38.20 -34.20 28.05
CA GLY A 10 38.90 -32.95 28.36
C GLY A 10 39.02 -32.16 27.05
N GLU A 11 37.89 -31.71 26.50
CA GLU A 11 37.79 -31.02 25.21
C GLU A 11 38.23 -29.55 25.36
N ALA A 12 39.40 -29.24 24.81
CA ALA A 12 39.93 -27.88 24.72
C ALA A 12 39.74 -27.35 23.28
N ALA A 13 38.97 -26.27 23.15
CA ALA A 13 38.70 -25.58 21.90
C ALA A 13 39.98 -25.01 21.26
N PRO A 14 40.15 -25.06 19.93
CA PRO A 14 41.20 -24.31 19.27
C PRO A 14 40.71 -22.88 18.94
N HIS A 15 41.57 -21.95 19.36
CA HIS A 15 41.45 -20.52 19.27
C HIS A 15 41.34 -20.01 17.83
N LEU A 16 40.38 -19.08 17.63
CA LEU A 16 40.39 -18.07 16.57
C LEU A 16 41.74 -17.34 16.54
N ARG A 17 42.34 -17.21 15.36
CA ARG A 17 43.06 -16.00 14.97
C ARG A 17 42.76 -15.62 13.53
N ASP A 18 42.35 -14.37 13.43
CA ASP A 18 41.92 -13.60 12.29
C ASP A 18 43.04 -13.39 11.26
N SER A 19 42.66 -13.17 9.99
CA SER A 19 43.22 -12.15 9.09
C SER A 19 42.60 -12.27 7.71
N GLU A 20 41.49 -11.55 7.42
CA GLU A 20 41.18 -11.06 6.07
C GLU A 20 40.30 -9.79 6.18
N PRO A 21 40.39 -8.86 5.20
CA PRO A 21 40.43 -7.43 5.49
C PRO A 21 39.05 -6.77 5.63
N ASP A 22 39.03 -5.76 6.49
CA ASP A 22 37.93 -4.85 6.79
C ASP A 22 37.25 -4.28 5.54
N SER A 23 36.15 -4.92 5.14
CA SER A 23 35.10 -4.22 4.41
C SER A 23 34.25 -3.49 5.43
N ILE A 24 34.45 -2.17 5.54
CA ILE A 24 33.62 -1.24 6.34
C ILE A 24 32.22 -1.19 5.70
N GLY A 25 31.47 -2.28 5.86
CA GLY A 25 30.02 -2.28 5.83
C GLY A 25 29.57 -1.84 7.22
N LYS A 26 29.00 -0.65 7.30
CA LYS A 26 28.41 -0.11 8.53
C LYS A 26 27.29 -1.07 8.96
N ASN A 27 27.62 -2.03 9.82
CA ASN A 27 26.70 -3.04 10.33
C ASN A 27 25.81 -2.31 11.34
N MET A 28 24.79 -1.60 10.85
CA MET A 28 23.84 -0.88 11.68
C MET A 28 23.13 -1.91 12.56
N ASP A 29 23.16 -1.68 13.87
CA ASP A 29 22.46 -2.52 14.83
C ASP A 29 20.96 -2.51 14.51
N SER A 30 20.42 -3.66 14.12
CA SER A 30 19.03 -3.83 13.68
C SER A 30 18.07 -4.11 14.84
N ARG A 31 18.57 -4.10 16.09
CA ARG A 31 17.75 -4.28 17.28
C ARG A 31 16.91 -3.03 17.54
N PRO A 32 15.63 -3.19 17.94
CA PRO A 32 14.77 -2.05 18.18
C PRO A 32 15.17 -1.30 19.46
N GLU A 33 15.12 0.04 19.42
CA GLU A 33 15.40 0.90 20.57
C GLU A 33 14.32 0.82 21.67
N HIS A 34 13.09 0.45 21.28
CA HIS A 34 11.95 0.27 22.17
C HIS A 34 11.23 -1.05 21.89
N SER A 35 10.63 -1.64 22.93
CA SER A 35 9.85 -2.86 22.75
C SER A 35 8.66 -2.61 21.82
N PRO A 36 8.53 -3.33 20.69
CA PRO A 36 7.38 -3.19 19.79
C PRO A 36 6.06 -3.64 20.43
N TYR A 37 6.13 -4.23 21.63
CA TYR A 37 4.97 -4.66 22.42
C TYR A 37 4.59 -3.67 23.52
N ALA A 38 5.36 -2.58 23.70
CA ALA A 38 5.04 -1.55 24.70
C ALA A 38 3.99 -0.54 24.22
N SER A 39 3.58 -0.61 22.94
CA SER A 39 2.54 0.27 22.40
C SER A 39 1.13 -0.15 22.82
N GLN A 40 0.18 0.79 22.75
CA GLN A 40 -1.25 0.50 22.96
C GLN A 40 -1.74 -0.60 22.00
N VAL A 41 -2.65 -1.45 22.50
CA VAL A 41 -3.24 -2.54 21.70
C VAL A 41 -4.38 -1.98 20.85
N CYS A 42 -4.36 -2.31 19.54
CA CYS A 42 -5.44 -2.05 18.60
C CYS A 42 -6.29 -3.32 18.41
N ALA A 43 -7.61 -3.16 18.43
CA ALA A 43 -8.57 -4.22 18.13
C ALA A 43 -8.99 -4.13 16.65
N VAL A 44 -8.68 -5.16 15.88
CA VAL A 44 -8.95 -5.22 14.43
C VAL A 44 -10.09 -6.18 14.14
N TYR A 45 -11.10 -5.70 13.41
CA TYR A 45 -12.29 -6.45 13.00
C TYR A 45 -12.26 -6.73 11.51
N PHE A 46 -12.60 -7.96 11.10
CA PHE A 46 -12.54 -8.45 9.73
C PHE A 46 -13.90 -9.02 9.30
N GLN A 47 -14.56 -8.41 8.32
CA GLN A 47 -15.92 -8.82 7.87
C GLN A 47 -16.90 -9.09 9.03
N GLY A 48 -16.87 -8.25 10.08
CA GLY A 48 -17.71 -8.42 11.28
C GLY A 48 -17.28 -9.54 12.24
N ASN A 49 -16.20 -10.26 11.95
CA ASN A 49 -15.57 -11.24 12.85
C ASN A 49 -14.36 -10.62 13.57
N GLY A 50 -14.04 -11.13 14.76
CA GLY A 50 -12.95 -10.63 15.61
C GLY A 50 -13.44 -10.26 17.02
N PRO A 51 -12.66 -9.47 17.78
CA PRO A 51 -11.43 -8.78 17.38
C PRO A 51 -10.17 -9.65 17.43
N LEU A 52 -9.25 -9.42 16.48
CA LEU A 52 -7.84 -9.79 16.62
C LEU A 52 -7.08 -8.59 17.20
N HIS A 53 -6.13 -8.85 18.11
CA HIS A 53 -5.41 -7.79 18.81
C HIS A 53 -3.96 -7.71 18.32
N ILE A 54 -3.50 -6.48 18.05
CA ILE A 54 -2.12 -6.21 17.63
C ILE A 54 -1.60 -4.92 18.27
N PRO A 55 -0.33 -4.86 18.71
CA PRO A 55 0.32 -3.61 19.09
C PRO A 55 0.24 -2.57 17.96
N HIS A 56 -0.17 -1.35 18.27
CA HIS A 56 -0.35 -0.25 17.31
C HIS A 56 0.92 0.04 16.50
N THR A 57 2.11 -0.07 17.10
CA THR A 57 3.39 0.15 16.40
C THR A 57 3.62 -0.84 15.24
N LEU A 58 3.02 -2.02 15.27
CA LEU A 58 3.16 -3.00 14.19
C LEU A 58 2.25 -2.70 12.98
N LEU A 59 1.20 -1.88 13.14
CA LEU A 59 0.36 -1.44 12.02
C LEU A 59 1.12 -0.46 11.10
N HIS A 60 2.10 0.26 11.66
CA HIS A 60 2.93 1.21 10.92
C HIS A 60 3.94 0.54 9.97
N GLN A 61 4.04 -0.80 9.97
CA GLN A 61 4.79 -1.52 8.95
C GLN A 61 4.20 -1.34 7.54
N SER A 62 2.94 -0.90 7.43
CA SER A 62 2.29 -0.53 6.17
C SER A 62 1.70 0.88 6.28
N ALA A 63 2.04 1.74 5.31
CA ALA A 63 1.47 3.08 5.21
C ALA A 63 -0.06 3.05 4.98
N GLU A 64 -0.57 2.03 4.28
CA GLU A 64 -1.99 1.86 3.98
C GLU A 64 -2.79 1.42 5.21
N LEU A 65 -2.24 0.50 6.02
CA LEU A 65 -2.86 0.09 7.27
C LEU A 65 -2.86 1.25 8.28
N ALA A 66 -1.76 2.00 8.37
CA ALA A 66 -1.69 3.19 9.21
C ALA A 66 -2.69 4.27 8.78
N SER A 67 -2.84 4.50 7.46
CA SER A 67 -3.80 5.47 6.93
C SER A 67 -5.25 5.09 7.23
N ARG A 68 -5.58 3.79 7.16
CA ARG A 68 -6.91 3.28 7.52
C ARG A 68 -7.19 3.40 9.02
N ASP A 69 -6.18 3.19 9.87
CA ASP A 69 -6.33 3.39 11.31
C ASP A 69 -6.66 4.84 11.66
N ILE A 70 -5.96 5.81 11.05
CA ILE A 70 -6.22 7.25 11.21
C ILE A 70 -7.64 7.61 10.74
N ALA A 71 -8.10 7.05 9.61
CA ALA A 71 -9.44 7.30 9.10
C ALA A 71 -10.55 6.77 10.04
N THR A 72 -10.27 5.71 10.79
CA THR A 72 -11.18 5.17 11.81
C THR A 72 -11.04 5.86 13.18
N GLY A 73 -9.93 6.54 13.44
CA GLY A 73 -9.59 7.17 14.71
C GLY A 73 -9.96 8.65 14.79
N CYS A 74 -11.25 8.96 14.90
CA CYS A 74 -11.71 10.35 15.13
C CYS A 74 -12.58 10.48 16.39
N CYS A 75 -12.27 9.76 17.48
CA CYS A 75 -12.96 9.89 18.77
C CYS A 75 -12.04 9.54 19.95
N SER A 76 -12.04 10.39 20.97
CA SER A 76 -11.20 10.44 22.18
C SER A 76 -11.29 9.25 23.17
N SER A 77 -11.49 8.01 22.72
CA SER A 77 -11.49 6.83 23.60
C SER A 77 -10.13 6.12 23.58
N SER A 78 -9.64 5.71 24.74
CA SER A 78 -8.35 5.04 25.01
C SER A 78 -8.11 3.69 24.30
N PHE A 79 -8.94 3.32 23.32
CA PHE A 79 -8.93 2.05 22.61
C PHE A 79 -8.99 2.28 21.10
N HIS A 80 -7.90 1.93 20.39
CA HIS A 80 -7.86 1.94 18.93
C HIS A 80 -8.68 0.77 18.38
N LYS A 81 -9.61 1.06 17.47
CA LYS A 81 -10.45 0.06 16.80
C LYS A 81 -10.38 0.26 15.29
N LEU A 82 -9.89 -0.74 14.58
CA LEU A 82 -9.76 -0.75 13.12
C LEU A 82 -10.76 -1.75 12.52
N HIS A 83 -11.52 -1.33 11.51
CA HIS A 83 -12.49 -2.17 10.82
C HIS A 83 -12.08 -2.40 9.36
N LEU A 84 -11.72 -3.63 9.02
CA LEU A 84 -11.32 -4.09 7.69
C LEU A 84 -12.42 -5.00 7.12
N ASN A 85 -13.56 -4.42 6.78
CA ASN A 85 -14.74 -5.16 6.28
C ASN A 85 -14.55 -5.72 4.86
N ASP A 86 -13.55 -5.24 4.13
CA ASP A 86 -13.14 -5.75 2.82
C ASP A 86 -12.33 -7.06 2.91
N ILE A 87 -11.83 -7.41 4.09
CA ILE A 87 -10.93 -8.55 4.29
C ILE A 87 -11.62 -9.65 5.09
N ALA A 88 -11.55 -10.88 4.58
CA ALA A 88 -12.08 -12.05 5.27
C ALA A 88 -11.26 -12.40 6.52
N TYR A 89 -11.88 -13.01 7.52
CA TYR A 89 -11.25 -13.28 8.82
C TYR A 89 -10.02 -14.19 8.74
N ASP A 90 -10.07 -15.23 7.90
CA ASP A 90 -8.95 -16.13 7.61
C ASP A 90 -7.75 -15.38 7.02
N THR A 91 -8.01 -14.46 6.11
CA THR A 91 -7.02 -13.57 5.49
C THR A 91 -6.47 -12.58 6.52
N GLY A 92 -7.35 -12.05 7.38
CA GLY A 92 -6.99 -11.18 8.50
C GLY A 92 -6.06 -11.85 9.51
N HIS A 93 -6.28 -13.14 9.82
CA HIS A 93 -5.37 -13.91 10.66
C HIS A 93 -3.95 -13.94 10.08
N VAL A 94 -3.81 -14.28 8.80
CA VAL A 94 -2.50 -14.37 8.13
C VAL A 94 -1.80 -13.01 8.16
N LEU A 95 -2.55 -11.93 7.90
CA LEU A 95 -2.05 -10.55 7.95
C LEU A 95 -1.49 -10.20 9.33
N ILE A 96 -2.29 -10.39 10.39
CA ILE A 96 -1.86 -10.08 11.77
C ILE A 96 -0.70 -10.98 12.19
N HIS A 97 -0.74 -12.28 11.87
CA HIS A 97 0.36 -13.20 12.17
C HIS A 97 1.66 -12.76 11.50
N PHE A 98 1.59 -12.32 10.24
CA PHE A 98 2.75 -11.80 9.51
C PHE A 98 3.31 -10.53 10.14
N LEU A 99 2.47 -9.56 10.50
CA LEU A 99 2.95 -8.31 11.12
C LEU A 99 3.66 -8.54 12.47
N VAL A 100 3.24 -9.58 13.20
CA VAL A 100 3.83 -9.95 14.50
C VAL A 100 5.08 -10.81 14.36
N THR A 101 5.10 -11.76 13.41
CA THR A 101 6.11 -12.83 13.36
C THR A 101 7.02 -12.78 12.13
N GLY A 102 6.63 -12.04 11.09
CA GLY A 102 7.26 -12.05 9.77
C GLY A 102 7.02 -13.34 8.97
N ARG A 103 6.15 -14.24 9.44
CA ARG A 103 5.90 -15.56 8.82
C ARG A 103 4.50 -15.66 8.24
N TYR A 104 4.33 -16.59 7.31
CA TYR A 104 3.04 -16.93 6.72
C TYR A 104 2.44 -18.14 7.44
N GLN A 105 1.19 -18.04 7.87
CA GLN A 105 0.46 -19.13 8.53
C GLN A 105 -1.05 -19.00 8.30
N CYS A 106 -1.65 -20.04 7.71
CA CYS A 106 -3.10 -20.16 7.57
C CYS A 106 -3.73 -20.77 8.83
N LEU A 107 -5.02 -20.48 9.03
CA LEU A 107 -5.86 -21.23 9.96
C LEU A 107 -6.07 -22.66 9.43
N LYS A 108 -6.24 -23.61 10.34
CA LYS A 108 -6.52 -25.00 9.96
C LYS A 108 -7.86 -25.07 9.20
N PRO A 109 -7.93 -25.73 8.03
CA PRO A 109 -9.17 -25.86 7.29
C PRO A 109 -10.17 -26.74 8.05
N HIS A 110 -11.45 -26.37 7.97
CA HIS A 110 -12.54 -27.11 8.60
C HIS A 110 -12.93 -28.30 7.70
N GLY A 111 -12.51 -29.52 8.07
CA GLY A 111 -12.90 -30.77 7.38
C GLY A 111 -11.81 -31.85 7.35
N ASP A 112 -12.21 -33.11 7.49
CA ASP A 112 -11.29 -34.25 7.65
C ASP A 112 -10.76 -34.89 6.35
N THR A 113 -11.12 -34.38 5.17
CA THR A 113 -10.66 -34.97 3.89
C THR A 113 -9.39 -34.31 3.36
N SER A 114 -8.28 -35.06 3.34
CA SER A 114 -6.93 -34.59 2.97
C SER A 114 -6.82 -33.94 1.59
N THR A 115 -7.67 -34.30 0.63
CA THR A 115 -7.69 -33.73 -0.73
C THR A 115 -8.54 -32.46 -0.86
N LYS A 116 -9.48 -32.21 0.06
CA LYS A 116 -10.30 -30.97 0.10
C LYS A 116 -9.65 -29.84 0.92
N ARG A 117 -8.47 -30.07 1.50
CA ARG A 117 -7.77 -29.08 2.33
C ARG A 117 -7.11 -27.97 1.51
N TYR A 118 -6.64 -28.29 0.32
CA TYR A 118 -5.90 -27.33 -0.51
C TYR A 118 -6.79 -26.26 -1.12
N THR A 119 -8.08 -26.54 -1.38
CA THR A 119 -9.03 -25.56 -1.92
C THR A 119 -9.17 -24.34 -1.00
N PRO A 120 -9.60 -24.47 0.27
CA PRO A 120 -9.73 -23.32 1.16
C PRO A 120 -8.37 -22.66 1.45
N GLU A 121 -7.30 -23.43 1.64
CA GLU A 121 -5.96 -22.88 1.88
C GLU A 121 -5.47 -22.05 0.69
N PHE A 122 -5.70 -22.51 -0.53
CA PHE A 122 -5.36 -21.79 -1.76
C PHE A 122 -6.24 -20.54 -1.93
N THR A 123 -7.53 -20.61 -1.62
CA THR A 123 -8.42 -19.44 -1.60
C THR A 123 -7.92 -18.39 -0.60
N THR A 124 -7.51 -18.79 0.61
CA THR A 124 -6.91 -17.88 1.58
C THR A 124 -5.60 -17.30 1.04
N ALA A 125 -4.71 -18.11 0.47
CA ALA A 125 -3.44 -17.62 -0.10
C ALA A 125 -3.65 -16.60 -1.22
N LEU A 126 -4.63 -16.83 -2.09
CA LEU A 126 -5.04 -15.90 -3.14
C LEU A 126 -5.54 -14.57 -2.58
N ARG A 127 -6.39 -14.60 -1.54
CA ARG A 127 -6.90 -13.40 -0.86
C ARG A 127 -5.79 -12.66 -0.12
N VAL A 128 -4.87 -13.38 0.53
CA VAL A 128 -3.70 -12.79 1.19
C VAL A 128 -2.78 -12.14 0.17
N TYR A 129 -2.58 -12.75 -1.00
CA TYR A 129 -1.81 -12.14 -2.09
C TYR A 129 -2.42 -10.80 -2.52
N ALA A 130 -3.73 -10.76 -2.75
CA ALA A 130 -4.45 -9.55 -3.09
C ALA A 130 -4.39 -8.49 -1.98
N ALA A 131 -4.58 -8.90 -0.72
CA ALA A 131 -4.50 -8.01 0.44
C ALA A 131 -3.08 -7.49 0.69
N ALA A 132 -2.05 -8.32 0.50
CA ALA A 132 -0.66 -7.91 0.63
C ALA A 132 -0.27 -6.89 -0.44
N GLN A 133 -0.82 -7.00 -1.65
CA GLN A 133 -0.67 -6.00 -2.70
C GLN A 133 -1.36 -4.68 -2.30
N SER A 134 -2.61 -4.72 -1.81
CA SER A 134 -3.35 -3.52 -1.43
C SER A 134 -2.74 -2.80 -0.23
N PHE A 135 -2.19 -3.55 0.74
CA PHE A 135 -1.51 -2.99 1.92
C PHE A 135 -0.02 -2.73 1.71
N GLN A 136 0.50 -2.92 0.49
CA GLN A 136 1.91 -2.68 0.15
C GLN A 136 2.90 -3.47 1.05
N LEU A 137 2.61 -4.75 1.29
CA LEU A 137 3.43 -5.66 2.09
C LEU A 137 4.16 -6.67 1.17
N PRO A 138 5.29 -6.29 0.53
CA PRO A 138 5.93 -7.10 -0.51
C PRO A 138 6.42 -8.46 0.00
N SER A 139 6.95 -8.53 1.22
CA SER A 139 7.41 -9.80 1.81
C SER A 139 6.27 -10.78 2.07
N LEU A 140 5.10 -10.28 2.52
CA LEU A 140 3.90 -11.11 2.67
C LEU A 140 3.37 -11.56 1.31
N ARG A 141 3.35 -10.67 0.32
CA ARG A 141 2.97 -11.00 -1.06
C ARG A 141 3.83 -12.12 -1.62
N ASP A 142 5.15 -12.06 -1.43
CA ASP A 142 6.08 -13.09 -1.89
C ASP A 142 5.91 -14.43 -1.16
N LEU A 143 5.60 -14.41 0.14
CA LEU A 143 5.25 -15.62 0.88
C LEU A 143 3.94 -16.23 0.37
N ALA A 144 2.89 -15.42 0.22
CA ALA A 144 1.60 -15.86 -0.31
C ALA A 144 1.73 -16.40 -1.73
N ARG A 145 2.58 -15.80 -2.57
CA ARG A 145 2.86 -16.27 -3.94
C ARG A 145 3.42 -17.69 -3.94
N ARG A 146 4.44 -17.95 -3.11
CA ARG A 146 5.04 -19.29 -2.98
C ARG A 146 4.03 -20.31 -2.50
N GLU A 147 3.20 -19.94 -1.53
CA GLU A 147 2.14 -20.80 -1.02
C GLU A 147 1.09 -21.12 -2.09
N MET A 148 0.67 -20.11 -2.87
CA MET A 148 -0.24 -20.31 -4.00
C MET A 148 0.33 -21.28 -5.02
N ILE A 149 1.62 -21.17 -5.35
CA ILE A 149 2.27 -22.08 -6.31
C ILE A 149 2.30 -23.52 -5.76
N ASP A 150 2.70 -23.74 -4.50
CA ASP A 150 2.76 -25.10 -3.92
C ASP A 150 1.38 -25.75 -3.79
N LEU A 151 0.39 -25.00 -3.27
CA LEU A 151 -0.98 -25.49 -3.13
C LEU A 151 -1.63 -25.71 -4.49
N GLY A 152 -1.38 -24.79 -5.42
CA GLY A 152 -1.90 -24.84 -6.77
C GLY A 152 -1.40 -26.03 -7.57
N ASP A 153 -0.15 -26.45 -7.37
CA ASP A 153 0.40 -27.69 -7.94
C ASP A 153 -0.38 -28.94 -7.53
N ARG A 154 -1.07 -28.90 -6.39
CA ARG A 154 -1.88 -30.00 -5.85
C ARG A 154 -3.36 -29.91 -6.27
N LEU A 155 -3.77 -28.78 -6.88
CA LEU A 155 -5.13 -28.56 -7.35
C LEU A 155 -5.30 -28.99 -8.82
N SER A 156 -6.48 -29.56 -9.12
CA SER A 156 -6.92 -29.79 -10.50
C SER A 156 -7.23 -28.46 -11.19
N LEU A 157 -7.13 -28.44 -12.53
CA LEU A 157 -7.46 -27.25 -13.31
C LEU A 157 -8.93 -26.80 -13.14
N PRO A 158 -9.95 -27.70 -13.13
CA PRO A 158 -11.33 -27.31 -12.83
C PRO A 158 -11.49 -26.65 -11.46
N SER A 159 -10.86 -27.20 -10.41
CA SER A 159 -10.92 -26.62 -9.07
C SER A 159 -10.27 -25.24 -9.03
N LEU A 160 -9.13 -25.07 -9.70
CA LEU A 160 -8.47 -23.77 -9.80
C LEU A 160 -9.37 -22.71 -10.48
N ILE A 161 -10.01 -23.06 -11.60
CA ILE A 161 -10.90 -22.16 -12.33
C ILE A 161 -12.10 -21.76 -11.48
N ASN A 162 -12.74 -22.71 -10.80
CA ASN A 162 -13.86 -22.43 -9.90
C ASN A 162 -13.44 -21.45 -8.79
N ILE A 163 -12.29 -21.66 -8.15
CA ILE A 163 -11.78 -20.73 -7.12
C ILE A 163 -11.54 -19.33 -7.69
N MET A 164 -10.97 -19.23 -8.91
CA MET A 164 -10.74 -17.93 -9.55
C MET A 164 -12.05 -17.18 -9.83
N GLU A 165 -13.08 -17.89 -10.31
CA GLU A 165 -14.39 -17.32 -10.60
C GLU A 165 -15.12 -16.89 -9.32
N GLU A 166 -15.10 -17.73 -8.28
CA GLU A 166 -15.70 -17.43 -6.97
C GLU A 166 -15.02 -16.26 -6.26
N SER A 167 -13.71 -16.11 -6.45
CA SER A 167 -12.94 -15.03 -5.80
C SER A 167 -13.17 -13.67 -6.46
N SER A 168 -13.74 -13.61 -7.67
CA SER A 168 -14.08 -12.38 -8.40
C SER A 168 -12.93 -11.36 -8.51
N LEU A 169 -11.68 -11.84 -8.48
CA LEU A 169 -10.51 -10.97 -8.50
C LEU A 169 -10.27 -10.40 -9.90
N SER A 170 -10.01 -9.09 -9.95
CA SER A 170 -9.69 -8.43 -11.20
C SER A 170 -8.26 -8.79 -11.65
N MET A 171 -8.17 -9.61 -12.70
CA MET A 171 -6.89 -9.97 -13.34
C MET A 171 -6.13 -8.74 -13.87
N SER A 172 -6.82 -7.63 -14.16
CA SER A 172 -6.17 -6.39 -14.58
C SER A 172 -5.45 -5.66 -13.44
N THR A 173 -5.92 -5.86 -12.20
CA THR A 173 -5.34 -5.28 -10.99
C THR A 173 -4.23 -6.17 -10.41
N LEU A 174 -4.33 -7.48 -10.64
CA LEU A 174 -3.40 -8.49 -10.13
C LEU A 174 -2.76 -9.26 -11.31
N PRO A 175 -1.87 -8.62 -12.08
CA PRO A 175 -1.24 -9.22 -13.27
C PRO A 175 -0.42 -10.48 -12.96
N GLY A 176 0.14 -10.58 -11.74
CA GLY A 176 0.80 -11.81 -11.29
C GLY A 176 -0.16 -13.01 -11.24
N ILE A 177 -1.40 -12.82 -10.80
CA ILE A 177 -2.41 -13.89 -10.79
C ILE A 177 -2.77 -14.30 -12.22
N ALA A 178 -2.90 -13.34 -13.13
CA ALA A 178 -3.18 -13.62 -14.54
C ALA A 178 -2.08 -14.50 -15.16
N ALA A 179 -0.81 -14.13 -14.96
CA ALA A 179 0.34 -14.92 -15.44
C ALA A 179 0.38 -16.32 -14.82
N TYR A 180 0.01 -16.46 -13.54
CA TYR A 180 -0.08 -17.75 -12.87
C TYR A 180 -1.16 -18.66 -13.49
N VAL A 181 -2.37 -18.14 -13.67
CA VAL A 181 -3.49 -18.92 -14.25
C VAL A 181 -3.17 -19.32 -15.69
N GLU A 182 -2.61 -18.40 -16.48
CA GLU A 182 -2.14 -18.68 -17.84
C GLU A 182 -1.09 -19.80 -17.86
N SER A 183 -0.08 -19.72 -16.98
CA SER A 183 0.94 -20.76 -16.84
C SER A 183 0.34 -22.12 -16.51
N ARG A 184 -0.66 -22.18 -15.61
CA ARG A 184 -1.35 -23.43 -15.26
C ARG A 184 -2.15 -24.01 -16.42
N ILE A 185 -2.83 -23.17 -17.20
CA ILE A 185 -3.59 -23.60 -18.38
C ILE A 185 -2.65 -24.12 -19.46
N LEU A 186 -1.54 -23.42 -19.73
CA LEU A 186 -0.53 -23.83 -20.71
C LEU A 186 0.14 -25.15 -20.31
N ALA A 187 0.58 -25.27 -19.06
CA ALA A 187 1.19 -26.49 -18.55
C ALA A 187 0.22 -27.69 -18.63
N PHE A 188 -1.08 -27.45 -18.40
CA PHE A 188 -2.10 -28.48 -18.60
C PHE A 188 -2.27 -28.86 -20.08
N ALA A 189 -2.29 -27.88 -20.98
CA ALA A 189 -2.44 -28.10 -22.41
C ALA A 189 -1.25 -28.84 -23.04
N GLU A 190 -0.02 -28.59 -22.56
CA GLU A 190 1.20 -29.27 -23.00
C GLU A 190 1.25 -30.73 -22.54
N ASN A 191 0.72 -31.03 -21.35
CA ASN A 191 0.74 -32.35 -20.74
C ASN A 191 -0.58 -33.13 -20.92
N ILE A 192 -1.45 -32.69 -21.83
CA ILE A 192 -2.75 -33.31 -22.03
C ILE A 192 -2.59 -34.69 -22.67
N THR A 193 -3.05 -35.72 -21.96
CA THR A 193 -3.16 -37.08 -22.49
C THR A 193 -4.63 -37.50 -22.47
N ARG A 194 -5.01 -38.51 -23.26
CA ARG A 194 -6.37 -39.07 -23.24
C ARG A 194 -6.86 -39.42 -21.83
N PRO A 195 -6.15 -40.22 -21.00
CA PRO A 195 -6.63 -40.54 -19.66
C PRO A 195 -6.73 -39.31 -18.75
N THR A 196 -5.79 -38.35 -18.86
CA THR A 196 -5.88 -37.09 -18.13
C THR A 196 -7.11 -36.28 -18.54
N SER A 197 -7.39 -36.19 -19.85
CA SER A 197 -8.53 -35.45 -20.38
C SER A 197 -9.88 -36.07 -19.98
N GLU A 198 -10.01 -37.40 -19.99
CA GLU A 198 -11.21 -38.10 -19.53
C GLU A 198 -11.46 -37.89 -18.04
N LYS A 199 -10.40 -37.95 -17.22
CA LYS A 199 -10.47 -37.66 -15.79
C LYS A 199 -10.97 -36.24 -15.52
N VAL A 200 -10.45 -35.25 -16.26
CA VAL A 200 -10.85 -33.84 -16.11
C VAL A 200 -12.27 -33.62 -16.63
N LEU A 201 -12.67 -34.26 -17.74
CA LEU A 201 -14.05 -34.20 -18.24
C LEU A 201 -15.06 -34.79 -17.23
N ALA A 202 -14.69 -35.89 -16.56
CA ALA A 202 -15.50 -36.48 -15.50
C ALA A 202 -15.62 -35.56 -14.29
N GLU A 203 -14.55 -34.85 -13.91
CA GLU A 203 -14.56 -33.85 -12.84
C GLU A 203 -15.42 -32.62 -13.18
N ILE A 204 -15.36 -32.14 -14.43
CA ILE A 204 -16.18 -31.01 -14.90
C ILE A 204 -17.68 -31.35 -14.83
N GLY A 205 -18.07 -32.58 -15.21
CA GLY A 205 -19.46 -33.01 -15.22
C GLY A 205 -20.34 -32.08 -16.07
N THR A 206 -21.37 -31.51 -15.45
CA THR A 206 -22.25 -30.50 -16.06
C THR A 206 -21.69 -29.10 -15.76
N PRO A 207 -21.12 -28.40 -16.76
CA PRO A 207 -20.52 -27.09 -16.53
C PRO A 207 -21.60 -26.06 -16.17
N ASN A 208 -21.35 -25.28 -15.13
CA ASN A 208 -22.24 -24.22 -14.62
C ASN A 208 -21.71 -22.80 -14.91
N THR A 209 -20.46 -22.66 -15.36
CA THR A 209 -19.85 -21.37 -15.73
C THR A 209 -19.32 -21.37 -17.16
N LEU A 210 -19.19 -20.18 -17.76
CA LEU A 210 -18.68 -20.03 -19.13
C LEU A 210 -17.25 -20.59 -19.26
N SER A 211 -16.38 -20.36 -18.26
CA SER A 211 -15.01 -20.88 -18.28
C SER A 211 -14.98 -22.40 -18.29
N MET A 212 -15.89 -23.04 -17.55
CA MET A 212 -16.03 -24.50 -17.54
C MET A 212 -16.61 -25.05 -18.84
N VAL A 213 -17.56 -24.33 -19.48
CA VAL A 213 -18.03 -24.66 -20.82
C VAL A 213 -16.89 -24.60 -21.83
N LEU A 214 -16.08 -23.53 -21.82
CA LEU A 214 -14.92 -23.36 -22.70
C LEU A 214 -13.86 -24.45 -22.47
N LEU A 215 -13.53 -24.76 -21.22
CA LEU A 215 -12.59 -25.83 -20.91
C LEU A 215 -13.11 -27.17 -21.43
N LYS A 216 -14.39 -27.48 -21.20
CA LYS A 216 -15.01 -28.73 -21.67
C LYS A 216 -15.00 -28.84 -23.19
N THR A 217 -15.35 -27.77 -23.92
CA THR A 217 -15.36 -27.79 -25.39
C THR A 217 -13.95 -27.96 -25.96
N ILE A 218 -12.96 -27.24 -25.43
CA ILE A 218 -11.55 -27.37 -25.83
C ILE A 218 -11.06 -28.81 -25.58
N LEU A 219 -11.37 -29.38 -24.41
CA LEU A 219 -11.01 -30.76 -24.09
C LEU A 219 -11.64 -31.77 -25.05
N LEU A 220 -12.94 -31.63 -25.37
CA LEU A 220 -13.62 -32.52 -26.31
C LEU A 220 -13.01 -32.45 -27.71
N LEU A 221 -12.69 -31.25 -28.21
CA LEU A 221 -11.99 -31.06 -29.48
C LEU A 221 -10.64 -31.78 -29.47
N ARG A 222 -9.84 -31.60 -28.42
CA ARG A 222 -8.52 -32.25 -28.29
C ARG A 222 -8.62 -33.77 -28.18
N THR A 223 -9.60 -34.31 -27.46
CA THR A 223 -9.83 -35.77 -27.39
C THR A 223 -10.23 -36.36 -28.73
N SER A 224 -10.93 -35.58 -29.57
CA SER A 224 -11.34 -36.00 -30.91
C SER A 224 -10.16 -36.03 -31.87
N GLU A 225 -9.25 -35.03 -31.80
CA GLU A 225 -7.97 -35.02 -32.55
C GLU A 225 -7.05 -36.17 -32.15
N LEU A 226 -7.08 -36.58 -30.88
CA LEU A 226 -6.27 -37.69 -30.39
C LEU A 226 -6.82 -39.07 -30.82
N SER A 227 -8.06 -39.16 -31.35
CA SER A 227 -8.75 -40.37 -31.85
C SER A 227 -7.94 -41.12 -32.92
N PRO A 228 -7.92 -42.47 -32.95
CA PRO A 228 -6.94 -43.21 -33.74
C PRO A 228 -7.46 -43.36 -35.18
N HIS A 229 -7.25 -42.36 -36.02
CA HIS A 229 -7.23 -42.58 -37.47
C HIS A 229 -5.81 -42.87 -37.99
N ASP A 230 -4.82 -42.98 -37.09
CA ASP A 230 -3.39 -43.03 -37.45
C ASP A 230 -2.56 -43.86 -36.44
N GLU A 231 -3.07 -45.02 -36.05
CA GLU A 231 -2.43 -45.92 -35.06
C GLU A 231 -1.56 -47.03 -35.69
N SER A 232 -1.60 -47.16 -37.03
CA SER A 232 -0.87 -48.19 -37.78
C SER A 232 0.62 -47.91 -37.92
N LEU A 233 1.04 -46.64 -37.90
CA LEU A 233 2.42 -46.23 -38.17
C LEU A 233 3.28 -46.01 -36.91
N ARG A 234 2.66 -46.00 -35.72
CA ARG A 234 3.35 -45.72 -34.44
C ARG A 234 3.74 -46.96 -33.63
N LYS A 235 3.27 -48.15 -34.02
CA LYS A 235 3.59 -49.40 -33.29
C LYS A 235 5.04 -49.85 -33.48
N GLU A 236 5.68 -49.44 -34.58
CA GLU A 236 7.12 -49.67 -34.80
C GLU A 236 8.01 -48.72 -33.95
N GLU A 237 7.60 -47.47 -33.74
CA GLU A 237 8.37 -46.49 -32.93
C GLU A 237 8.25 -46.73 -31.41
N LEU A 238 7.10 -47.22 -30.94
CA LEU A 238 6.88 -47.45 -29.50
C LEU A 238 7.74 -48.59 -28.92
N VAL A 239 8.19 -49.54 -29.74
CA VAL A 239 9.07 -50.65 -29.31
C VAL A 239 10.51 -50.17 -29.10
N GLU A 240 10.96 -49.12 -29.81
CA GLU A 240 12.27 -48.49 -29.56
C GLU A 240 12.23 -47.52 -28.38
N ILE A 241 11.12 -46.79 -28.19
CA ILE A 241 10.93 -45.87 -27.06
C ILE A 241 10.80 -46.62 -25.72
N LEU A 242 10.13 -47.79 -25.70
CA LEU A 242 10.01 -48.63 -24.49
C LEU A 242 11.36 -49.17 -23.99
N ARG A 243 12.40 -49.22 -24.83
CA ARG A 243 13.77 -49.57 -24.42
C ARG A 243 14.52 -48.41 -23.77
N GLY A 244 14.10 -47.16 -24.04
CA GLY A 244 14.65 -45.94 -23.44
C GLY A 244 13.90 -45.44 -22.19
N LEU A 245 12.72 -46.01 -21.88
CA LEU A 245 11.86 -45.59 -20.77
C LEU A 245 12.21 -46.22 -19.40
N ALA A 246 13.29 -47.00 -19.30
CA ALA A 246 13.79 -47.48 -18.01
C ALA A 246 14.52 -46.40 -17.19
N ASP A 247 14.77 -45.20 -17.75
CA ASP A 247 15.60 -44.16 -17.14
C ASP A 247 14.94 -42.78 -16.96
N THR A 248 13.61 -42.64 -17.05
CA THR A 248 12.96 -41.33 -16.83
C THR A 248 12.34 -41.22 -15.44
N GLY A 249 13.02 -40.43 -14.60
CA GLY A 249 12.52 -39.92 -13.32
C GLY A 249 11.27 -39.04 -13.45
N PRO A 250 10.80 -38.44 -12.34
CA PRO A 250 9.45 -37.86 -12.24
C PRO A 250 9.21 -36.68 -13.20
N ILE A 251 7.96 -36.62 -13.66
CA ILE A 251 7.27 -35.60 -14.45
C ILE A 251 7.93 -34.22 -14.31
N ALA A 252 8.37 -33.65 -15.44
CA ALA A 252 8.99 -32.33 -15.48
C ALA A 252 8.00 -31.26 -14.96
N LYS A 253 8.16 -30.89 -13.68
CA LYS A 253 7.75 -29.60 -13.16
C LYS A 253 8.35 -28.55 -14.09
N GLY A 254 7.54 -27.69 -14.71
CA GLY A 254 8.01 -26.32 -14.94
C GLY A 254 8.55 -25.86 -13.60
N LYS A 255 9.84 -25.50 -13.51
CA LYS A 255 10.48 -25.34 -12.20
C LYS A 255 9.62 -24.32 -11.46
N ALA A 256 9.16 -24.56 -10.24
CA ALA A 256 8.31 -23.60 -9.50
C ALA A 256 8.91 -22.18 -9.49
N SER A 257 10.24 -22.11 -9.62
CA SER A 257 11.04 -20.91 -9.89
C SER A 257 10.66 -20.12 -11.16
N ASP A 258 10.27 -20.78 -12.26
CA ASP A 258 9.87 -20.17 -13.52
C ASP A 258 8.50 -19.49 -13.40
N VAL A 259 7.55 -20.14 -12.71
CA VAL A 259 6.22 -19.55 -12.44
C VAL A 259 6.33 -18.37 -11.48
N ASP A 260 7.08 -18.49 -10.38
CA ASP A 260 7.33 -17.38 -9.44
C ASP A 260 7.98 -16.18 -10.16
N ARG A 261 8.93 -16.44 -11.06
CA ARG A 261 9.57 -15.42 -11.89
C ARG A 261 8.57 -14.77 -12.85
N ALA A 262 7.77 -15.54 -13.57
CA ALA A 262 6.77 -15.01 -14.50
C ALA A 262 5.74 -14.11 -13.80
N MET A 263 5.29 -14.50 -12.60
CA MET A 263 4.40 -13.66 -11.79
C MET A 263 5.08 -12.35 -11.39
N LYS A 264 6.32 -12.38 -10.90
CA LYS A 264 7.08 -11.17 -10.54
C LYS A 264 7.32 -10.25 -11.73
N GLU A 265 7.71 -10.81 -12.86
CA GLU A 265 7.93 -10.06 -14.10
C GLU A 265 6.63 -9.41 -14.59
N ALA A 266 5.49 -10.12 -14.53
CA ALA A 266 4.19 -9.57 -14.89
C ALA A 266 3.80 -8.38 -14.00
N GLU A 267 4.07 -8.46 -12.69
CA GLU A 267 3.84 -7.35 -11.76
C GLU A 267 4.76 -6.16 -12.02
N GLU A 268 6.06 -6.40 -12.21
CA GLU A 268 7.03 -5.35 -12.48
C GLU A 268 6.75 -4.64 -13.81
N GLN A 269 6.39 -5.38 -14.86
CA GLN A 269 5.99 -4.81 -16.14
C GLN A 269 4.71 -3.98 -16.01
N ALA A 270 3.74 -4.43 -15.22
CA ALA A 270 2.53 -3.66 -14.98
C ALA A 270 2.81 -2.37 -14.19
N ALA A 271 3.69 -2.42 -13.19
CA ALA A 271 4.13 -1.25 -12.45
C ALA A 271 4.82 -0.22 -13.37
N LYS A 272 5.79 -0.66 -14.18
CA LYS A 272 6.46 0.20 -15.18
C LYS A 272 5.47 0.84 -16.16
N ARG A 273 4.50 0.07 -16.66
CA ARG A 273 3.45 0.60 -17.55
C ARG A 273 2.53 1.59 -16.83
N ALA A 274 2.23 1.39 -15.55
CA ALA A 274 1.42 2.30 -14.76
C ALA A 274 2.15 3.63 -14.52
N GLU A 275 3.44 3.56 -14.15
CA GLU A 275 4.30 4.74 -14.01
C GLU A 275 4.44 5.53 -15.32
N GLU A 276 4.67 4.85 -16.44
CA GLU A 276 4.76 5.48 -17.75
C GLU A 276 3.43 6.17 -18.14
N LYS A 277 2.29 5.53 -17.87
CA LYS A 277 0.97 6.12 -18.10
C LYS A 277 0.75 7.36 -17.23
N ALA A 278 1.10 7.29 -15.95
CA ALA A 278 1.00 8.43 -15.03
C ALA A 278 1.89 9.60 -15.47
N TYR A 279 3.10 9.31 -15.95
CA TYR A 279 4.00 10.33 -16.50
C TYR A 279 3.40 11.00 -17.74
N LYS A 280 2.89 10.23 -18.71
CA LYS A 280 2.26 10.77 -19.92
C LYS A 280 0.98 11.57 -19.62
N GLU A 281 0.20 11.14 -18.63
CA GLU A 281 -0.99 11.85 -18.20
C GLU A 281 -0.64 13.17 -17.49
N ALA A 282 0.38 13.16 -16.63
CA ALA A 282 0.90 14.37 -16.00
C ALA A 282 1.46 15.37 -17.04
N GLU A 283 2.19 14.89 -18.04
CA GLU A 283 2.69 15.71 -19.14
C GLU A 283 1.53 16.32 -19.95
N LYS A 284 0.51 15.51 -20.28
CA LYS A 284 -0.68 15.98 -20.99
C LYS A 284 -1.46 17.00 -20.15
N ALA A 285 -1.59 16.78 -18.84
CA ALA A 285 -2.26 17.70 -17.92
C ALA A 285 -1.48 19.02 -17.80
N ALA A 286 -0.15 18.96 -17.72
CA ALA A 286 0.70 20.14 -17.73
C ALA A 286 0.59 20.91 -19.05
N ALA A 287 0.64 20.22 -20.20
CA ALA A 287 0.46 20.84 -21.51
C ALA A 287 -0.93 21.50 -21.64
N ALA A 288 -1.98 20.82 -21.20
CA ALA A 288 -3.34 21.37 -21.19
C ALA A 288 -3.45 22.62 -20.30
N ALA A 289 -2.84 22.61 -19.11
CA ALA A 289 -2.81 23.77 -18.22
C ALA A 289 -2.05 24.96 -18.84
N VAL A 290 -0.96 24.72 -19.55
CA VAL A 290 -0.23 25.77 -20.30
C VAL A 290 -1.10 26.34 -21.42
N THR A 291 -1.73 25.48 -22.23
CA THR A 291 -2.64 25.94 -23.30
C THR A 291 -3.81 26.76 -22.73
N GLN A 292 -4.42 26.32 -21.63
CA GLN A 292 -5.50 27.06 -20.97
C GLN A 292 -5.02 28.46 -20.52
N ARG A 293 -3.84 28.56 -19.90
CA ARG A 293 -3.27 29.85 -19.50
C ARG A 293 -3.01 30.78 -20.68
N ILE A 294 -2.57 30.25 -21.82
CA ILE A 294 -2.37 31.05 -23.05
C ILE A 294 -3.70 31.57 -23.58
N VAL A 295 -4.73 30.71 -23.64
CA VAL A 295 -6.07 31.11 -24.11
C VAL A 295 -6.70 32.16 -23.19
N GLU A 296 -6.61 31.98 -21.87
CA GLU A 296 -7.09 32.96 -20.89
C GLU A 296 -6.33 34.28 -21.00
N ALA A 297 -5.02 34.24 -21.22
CA ALA A 297 -4.22 35.45 -21.44
C ALA A 297 -4.63 36.19 -22.72
N GLN A 298 -4.84 35.46 -23.83
CA GLN A 298 -5.31 36.05 -25.09
C GLN A 298 -6.72 36.63 -24.98
N ALA A 299 -7.63 35.97 -24.26
CA ALA A 299 -8.97 36.49 -24.01
C ALA A 299 -8.94 37.77 -23.17
N ALA A 300 -8.13 37.80 -22.11
CA ALA A 300 -7.95 38.98 -21.27
C ALA A 300 -7.28 40.15 -22.03
N GLU A 301 -6.38 39.85 -22.97
CA GLU A 301 -5.79 40.86 -23.86
C GLU A 301 -6.79 41.40 -24.88
N ALA A 302 -7.64 40.54 -25.45
CA ALA A 302 -8.70 40.97 -26.37
C ALA A 302 -9.77 41.83 -25.66
N GLU A 303 -10.13 41.50 -24.41
CA GLU A 303 -11.02 42.34 -23.59
C GLU A 303 -10.37 43.69 -23.27
N ALA A 304 -9.10 43.67 -22.88
CA ALA A 304 -8.32 44.89 -22.65
C ALA A 304 -8.28 45.82 -23.87
N ALA A 305 -8.09 45.26 -25.07
CA ALA A 305 -8.09 46.02 -26.32
C ALA A 305 -9.45 46.69 -26.58
N ARG A 306 -10.57 45.98 -26.33
CA ARG A 306 -11.92 46.56 -26.46
C ARG A 306 -12.18 47.69 -25.47
N GLU A 307 -11.74 47.54 -24.22
CA GLU A 307 -11.85 48.61 -23.22
C GLU A 307 -11.03 49.85 -23.62
N GLU A 308 -9.84 49.67 -24.20
CA GLU A 308 -8.98 50.77 -24.68
C GLU A 308 -9.58 51.50 -25.89
N GLU A 309 -10.21 50.78 -26.81
CA GLU A 309 -10.99 51.36 -27.91
C GLU A 309 -12.17 52.21 -27.39
N ASP A 310 -12.91 51.71 -26.40
CA ASP A 310 -14.00 52.43 -25.75
C ASP A 310 -13.53 53.72 -25.06
N ILE A 311 -12.39 53.66 -24.35
CA ILE A 311 -11.75 54.84 -23.74
C ILE A 311 -11.39 55.86 -24.83
N ALA A 312 -10.75 55.43 -25.93
CA ALA A 312 -10.35 56.32 -27.02
C ALA A 312 -11.56 57.02 -27.66
N LEU A 313 -12.67 56.30 -27.88
CA LEU A 313 -13.91 56.86 -28.41
C LEU A 313 -14.54 57.89 -27.47
N LEU A 314 -14.53 57.65 -26.15
CA LEU A 314 -15.06 58.60 -25.16
C LEU A 314 -14.19 59.85 -25.05
N LEU A 315 -12.86 59.71 -25.12
CA LEU A 315 -11.93 60.84 -25.15
C LEU A 315 -12.09 61.68 -26.41
N GLU A 316 -12.29 61.04 -27.57
CA GLU A 316 -12.57 61.75 -28.82
C GLU A 316 -13.91 62.51 -28.76
N LYS A 317 -14.96 61.89 -28.20
CA LYS A 317 -16.25 62.57 -27.93
C LYS A 317 -16.08 63.75 -26.97
N ARG A 318 -15.15 63.69 -26.01
CA ARG A 318 -14.82 64.79 -25.10
C ARG A 318 -14.17 65.95 -25.84
N ARG A 319 -13.22 65.67 -26.74
CA ARG A 319 -12.54 66.67 -27.57
C ARG A 319 -13.51 67.40 -28.47
N ARG A 320 -14.42 66.67 -29.14
CA ARG A 320 -15.44 67.25 -30.04
C ARG A 320 -16.47 68.13 -29.33
N ARG A 321 -16.68 67.95 -28.03
CA ARG A 321 -17.64 68.70 -27.20
C ARG A 321 -16.96 69.73 -26.28
N ASN A 322 -15.84 70.31 -26.70
CA ASN A 322 -15.08 71.32 -25.95
C ASN A 322 -14.82 70.93 -24.48
N GLY A 323 -14.54 69.65 -24.23
CA GLY A 323 -14.21 69.14 -22.89
C GLY A 323 -15.39 68.60 -22.07
N ARG A 324 -16.65 68.72 -22.52
CA ARG A 324 -17.84 68.22 -21.80
C ARG A 324 -18.30 66.85 -22.29
N LEU A 325 -18.49 65.91 -21.35
CA LEU A 325 -19.15 64.61 -21.55
C LEU A 325 -20.47 64.59 -20.77
N LEU A 326 -21.40 63.70 -21.14
CA LEU A 326 -22.58 63.45 -20.30
C LEU A 326 -22.13 62.76 -19.00
N LYS A 327 -22.87 62.97 -17.91
CA LYS A 327 -22.56 62.38 -16.60
C LYS A 327 -22.38 60.86 -16.64
N LYS A 328 -23.24 60.15 -17.39
CA LYS A 328 -23.14 58.70 -17.64
C LYS A 328 -21.86 58.31 -18.41
N ASP A 329 -21.47 59.08 -19.42
CA ASP A 329 -20.25 58.83 -20.20
C ASP A 329 -19.00 59.12 -19.37
N GLN A 330 -19.05 60.11 -18.48
CA GLN A 330 -17.97 60.45 -17.56
C GLN A 330 -17.76 59.37 -16.49
N GLU A 331 -18.85 58.82 -15.94
CA GLU A 331 -18.82 57.66 -15.05
C GLU A 331 -18.27 56.41 -15.75
N ARG A 332 -18.70 56.13 -16.99
CA ARG A 332 -18.17 55.03 -17.81
C ARG A 332 -16.67 55.19 -18.14
N LEU A 333 -16.21 56.40 -18.44
CA LEU A 333 -14.78 56.67 -18.68
C LEU A 333 -13.96 56.40 -17.41
N SER A 334 -14.40 56.90 -16.25
CA SER A 334 -13.68 56.72 -14.98
C SER A 334 -13.57 55.25 -14.54
N THR A 335 -14.60 54.44 -14.82
CA THR A 335 -14.60 53.01 -14.51
C THR A 335 -13.67 52.22 -15.43
N LEU A 336 -13.65 52.54 -16.74
CA LEU A 336 -12.73 51.93 -17.69
C LEU A 336 -11.26 52.31 -17.42
N GLU A 337 -10.98 53.57 -17.07
CA GLU A 337 -9.64 54.03 -16.67
C GLU A 337 -9.16 53.33 -15.39
N TYR A 338 -10.04 53.14 -14.41
CA TYR A 338 -9.75 52.39 -13.18
C TYR A 338 -9.44 50.91 -13.48
N ASN A 339 -10.22 50.26 -14.35
CA ASN A 339 -9.97 48.89 -14.77
C ASN A 339 -8.62 48.75 -15.50
N ALA A 340 -8.29 49.70 -16.38
CA ALA A 340 -7.01 49.74 -17.08
C ALA A 340 -5.82 49.88 -16.10
N ALA A 341 -5.93 50.78 -15.12
CA ALA A 341 -4.90 50.95 -14.07
C ALA A 341 -4.73 49.67 -13.24
N LYS A 342 -5.83 49.02 -12.85
CA LYS A 342 -5.81 47.74 -12.11
C LYS A 342 -5.15 46.62 -12.93
N ARG A 343 -5.42 46.54 -14.23
CA ARG A 343 -4.78 45.59 -15.15
C ARG A 343 -3.28 45.85 -15.28
N ALA A 344 -2.85 47.11 -15.38
CA ALA A 344 -1.43 47.48 -15.44
C ALA A 344 -0.69 47.05 -14.16
N GLN A 345 -1.29 47.26 -13.00
CA GLN A 345 -0.75 46.80 -11.72
C GLN A 345 -0.64 45.27 -11.67
N ALA A 346 -1.66 44.54 -12.13
CA ALA A 346 -1.64 43.07 -12.19
C ALA A 346 -0.57 42.51 -13.14
N ARG A 347 -0.32 43.18 -14.29
CA ARG A 347 0.76 42.81 -15.22
C ARG A 347 2.14 43.02 -14.59
N ALA A 348 2.35 44.15 -13.91
CA ALA A 348 3.59 44.41 -13.18
C ALA A 348 3.87 43.36 -12.09
N ALA A 349 2.85 43.00 -11.30
CA ALA A 349 2.97 41.96 -10.28
C ALA A 349 3.32 40.57 -10.87
N ARG A 350 2.73 40.19 -12.01
CA ARG A 350 3.05 38.92 -12.69
C ARG A 350 4.49 38.87 -13.21
N ILE A 351 5.01 39.98 -13.73
CA ILE A 351 6.40 40.06 -14.21
C ILE A 351 7.38 39.87 -13.05
N ILE A 352 7.10 40.48 -11.88
CA ILE A 352 7.91 40.34 -10.68
C ILE A 352 7.92 38.88 -10.20
N ALA A 353 6.73 38.26 -10.07
CA ALA A 353 6.63 36.85 -9.65
C ALA A 353 7.32 35.87 -10.62
N ASN A 354 7.25 36.14 -11.93
CA ASN A 354 7.96 35.33 -12.94
C ASN A 354 9.49 35.54 -12.88
N ALA A 355 9.97 36.74 -12.54
CA ALA A 355 11.39 37.00 -12.37
C ALA A 355 11.97 36.34 -11.11
N GLU A 356 11.20 36.34 -10.02
CA GLU A 356 11.58 35.66 -8.76
C GLU A 356 11.65 34.14 -8.94
N THR A 357 10.68 33.55 -9.66
CA THR A 357 10.70 32.11 -9.96
C THR A 357 11.83 31.72 -10.91
N ALA A 358 12.19 32.54 -11.90
CA ALA A 358 13.34 32.29 -12.78
C ALA A 358 14.69 32.38 -12.05
N HIS A 359 14.82 33.29 -11.08
CA HIS A 359 16.04 33.45 -10.29
C HIS A 359 16.28 32.28 -9.31
N ALA A 360 15.23 31.60 -8.88
CA ALA A 360 15.31 30.41 -8.02
C ALA A 360 15.78 29.14 -8.75
N PHE A 361 15.58 29.04 -10.07
CA PHE A 361 16.01 27.89 -10.90
C PHE A 361 17.44 28.01 -11.48
N SER A 362 18.13 29.13 -11.29
CA SER A 362 19.49 29.39 -11.84
C SER A 362 20.61 29.37 -10.80
N ALA A 363 20.36 28.91 -9.57
CA ALA A 363 21.44 28.71 -8.59
C ALA A 363 22.25 27.44 -8.95
N PRO A 364 23.58 27.51 -9.15
CA PRO A 364 24.37 26.37 -9.57
C PRO A 364 24.52 25.33 -8.44
N ALA A 365 24.25 24.07 -8.80
CA ALA A 365 24.68 22.91 -8.04
C ALA A 365 26.23 22.87 -7.99
N THR A 366 26.80 22.83 -6.80
CA THR A 366 28.17 22.33 -6.58
C THR A 366 28.15 21.24 -5.53
N ASP A 367 28.81 20.14 -5.91
CA ASP A 367 28.92 18.86 -5.24
C ASP A 367 30.20 18.84 -4.37
N LYS A 368 30.05 18.35 -3.13
CA LYS A 368 31.00 17.66 -2.21
C LYS A 368 32.44 18.19 -2.00
N VAL A 369 32.79 18.43 -0.73
CA VAL A 369 33.87 17.76 0.08
C VAL A 369 33.85 18.37 1.50
N GLY A 370 34.02 17.54 2.53
CA GLY A 370 33.77 17.84 3.95
C GLY A 370 34.91 18.54 4.74
N PRO A 371 35.06 18.25 6.04
CA PRO A 371 34.67 19.15 7.14
C PRO A 371 35.86 19.73 7.91
N SER A 372 35.70 20.89 8.57
CA SER A 372 36.47 21.27 9.77
C SER A 372 35.93 22.53 10.44
N GLU A 373 36.09 22.54 11.76
CA GLU A 373 35.54 23.41 12.82
C GLU A 373 36.02 24.89 12.84
N PRO A 374 35.38 25.74 13.69
CA PRO A 374 35.57 27.19 13.70
C PRO A 374 36.65 27.67 14.71
N SER A 375 37.37 28.74 14.38
CA SER A 375 38.23 29.51 15.30
C SER A 375 38.32 30.97 14.82
N PHE A 376 37.67 31.92 15.49
CA PHE A 376 38.17 32.78 16.59
C PHE A 376 38.99 34.01 16.13
N THR A 377 38.38 35.20 16.29
CA THR A 377 38.95 36.54 16.64
C THR A 377 40.06 37.15 15.77
N PHE A 378 40.26 38.47 15.62
CA PHE A 378 39.59 39.75 15.87
C PHE A 378 40.59 40.79 15.29
N SER A 379 40.15 41.93 14.76
CA SER A 379 40.97 43.15 14.70
C SER A 379 40.08 44.39 14.56
N ILE A 380 39.90 45.05 15.70
CA ILE A 380 40.05 46.49 15.99
C ILE A 380 39.99 47.45 14.78
N PRO A 381 39.14 48.48 14.83
CA PRO A 381 39.44 49.78 14.25
C PRO A 381 39.83 50.79 15.33
N ASP A 382 40.85 51.56 15.01
CA ASP A 382 41.51 52.57 15.83
C ASP A 382 40.56 53.68 16.32
N ASP A 383 40.87 54.16 17.53
CA ASP A 383 40.35 55.34 18.19
C ASP A 383 41.28 56.52 17.89
N ASP A 384 40.70 57.70 17.64
CA ASP A 384 41.30 58.97 18.06
C ASP A 384 40.21 60.07 18.06
N ASN A 385 39.65 60.29 19.26
CA ASN A 385 39.80 61.52 20.03
C ASN A 385 39.31 62.85 19.39
N ASP A 386 38.26 63.48 19.95
CA ASP A 386 38.43 64.46 21.03
C ASP A 386 37.09 65.06 21.52
N SER A 387 36.92 65.01 22.85
CA SER A 387 36.21 65.87 23.81
C SER A 387 35.08 66.83 23.37
N VAL A 388 33.95 66.79 24.10
CA VAL A 388 33.62 67.73 25.21
C VAL A 388 32.27 67.37 25.89
N LYS A 389 32.36 67.17 27.21
CA LYS A 389 31.37 67.25 28.31
C LYS A 389 29.95 67.79 28.01
N ALA A 390 28.92 67.12 28.56
CA ALA A 390 28.29 67.43 29.86
C ALA A 390 26.82 66.94 29.97
N SER A 391 26.48 66.35 31.13
CA SER A 391 25.20 66.43 31.88
C SER A 391 23.89 66.05 31.16
N ALA A 392 23.22 64.95 31.52
CA ALA A 392 22.41 64.70 32.74
C ALA A 392 20.91 64.71 32.40
N ASP A 393 20.30 63.55 32.66
CA ASP A 393 19.07 63.42 33.45
C ASP A 393 17.80 64.10 32.94
N ARG A 394 16.82 63.31 32.45
CA ARG A 394 15.39 63.46 32.74
C ARG A 394 14.63 62.13 32.62
N ASN A 395 14.25 61.61 33.78
CA ASN A 395 13.01 60.88 34.00
C ASN A 395 11.78 61.72 33.62
N ILE A 396 10.68 61.07 33.20
CA ILE A 396 9.24 61.39 33.43
C ILE A 396 8.46 60.21 32.81
N LEU A 397 7.99 59.26 33.61
CA LEU A 397 6.67 59.18 34.25
C LEU A 397 5.48 59.06 33.27
N ASP A 398 4.97 57.83 33.24
CA ASP A 398 3.71 57.34 32.66
C ASP A 398 2.63 57.36 33.77
N PRO A 399 1.40 57.86 33.55
CA PRO A 399 0.33 57.76 34.53
C PRO A 399 -0.71 56.69 34.18
N ASP A 400 -0.88 55.80 35.15
CA ASP A 400 -2.13 55.24 35.67
C ASP A 400 -3.17 54.58 34.74
N GLN A 401 -3.31 53.27 34.97
CA GLN A 401 -4.55 52.50 34.87
C GLN A 401 -5.65 53.05 35.81
N PRO A 402 -6.88 52.54 35.65
CA PRO A 402 -7.64 52.12 36.82
C PRO A 402 -7.91 50.61 36.85
N GLN A 403 -7.71 50.07 38.06
CA GLN A 403 -8.24 48.81 38.63
C GLN A 403 -9.80 48.86 38.66
N ALA A 404 -10.60 47.86 39.02
CA ALA A 404 -10.53 46.58 39.72
C ALA A 404 -11.75 45.75 39.20
N GLU A 405 -11.96 44.45 39.41
CA GLU A 405 -12.22 43.69 40.65
C GLU A 405 -12.20 42.20 40.20
N ASP A 406 -11.38 41.33 40.78
CA ASP A 406 -11.65 40.46 41.95
C ASP A 406 -12.75 39.39 41.76
N GLY A 407 -12.34 38.13 41.94
CA GLY A 407 -13.19 36.94 41.87
C GLY A 407 -12.39 35.66 42.10
N ASP A 408 -11.79 35.55 43.29
CA ASP A 408 -11.02 34.41 43.80
C ASP A 408 -11.93 33.23 44.19
N GLY A 409 -11.46 31.98 44.02
CA GLY A 409 -12.29 30.79 44.26
C GLY A 409 -11.61 29.43 44.03
N SER A 410 -10.68 29.11 44.93
CA SER A 410 -9.84 27.91 45.08
C SER A 410 -10.45 26.52 44.81
N CYS A 411 -9.64 25.63 44.22
CA CYS A 411 -9.78 24.16 44.20
C CYS A 411 -9.54 23.52 45.58
N PRO A 412 -10.04 22.27 45.77
CA PRO A 412 -9.29 21.30 46.58
C PRO A 412 -9.29 19.85 46.02
N GLU A 413 -8.22 19.11 46.30
CA GLU A 413 -8.08 17.64 46.22
C GLU A 413 -7.10 17.19 47.33
N PRO A 414 -6.94 15.89 47.68
CA PRO A 414 -7.90 14.89 48.19
C PRO A 414 -7.49 14.34 49.58
N ALA A 415 -8.37 13.55 50.23
CA ALA A 415 -8.00 12.61 51.30
C ALA A 415 -9.01 11.44 51.42
N PRO A 416 -8.59 10.27 51.97
CA PRO A 416 -9.06 8.95 51.57
C PRO A 416 -10.19 8.40 52.47
N LEU A 417 -10.97 7.44 51.94
CA LEU A 417 -11.91 6.65 52.74
C LEU A 417 -11.70 5.15 52.50
N GLU A 418 -11.55 4.47 53.63
CA GLU A 418 -11.39 3.03 53.81
C GLU A 418 -12.64 2.23 53.40
N SER A 419 -12.40 0.94 53.17
CA SER A 419 -13.32 -0.12 52.77
C SER A 419 -14.39 -0.43 53.83
N PRO A 420 -15.44 -1.19 53.44
CA PRO A 420 -15.64 -2.44 54.16
C PRO A 420 -16.00 -3.65 53.27
N SER A 421 -15.33 -4.76 53.62
CA SER A 421 -15.78 -6.16 53.71
C SER A 421 -16.60 -6.82 52.58
N GLN A 422 -15.94 -7.81 51.96
CA GLN A 422 -16.31 -9.23 52.02
C GLN A 422 -17.73 -9.61 51.54
N ASN A 423 -17.80 -10.16 50.33
CA ASN A 423 -18.60 -11.36 50.07
C ASN A 423 -17.97 -12.16 48.92
N ASP A 424 -17.66 -13.41 49.25
CA ASP A 424 -17.49 -14.53 48.33
C ASP A 424 -18.56 -14.52 47.24
N ASN A 425 -18.20 -14.96 46.02
CA ASN A 425 -18.94 -15.94 45.23
C ASN A 425 -18.21 -16.23 43.92
N GLY A 426 -17.61 -17.43 43.87
CA GLY A 426 -16.89 -17.96 42.71
C GLY A 426 -17.80 -18.25 41.52
N TRP A 427 -17.34 -17.84 40.34
CA TRP A 427 -17.95 -18.23 39.07
C TRP A 427 -17.48 -19.64 38.69
N ARG A 428 -18.32 -20.63 38.96
CA ARG A 428 -18.21 -21.98 38.40
C ARG A 428 -18.77 -22.01 36.98
N TYR A 429 -18.02 -22.67 36.10
CA TYR A 429 -18.40 -23.16 34.78
C TYR A 429 -19.84 -23.68 34.72
N ILE A 430 -20.66 -23.11 33.82
CA ILE A 430 -21.89 -23.77 33.36
C ILE A 430 -21.53 -24.57 32.09
N ARG A 431 -21.51 -25.89 32.26
CA ARG A 431 -21.42 -26.90 31.21
C ARG A 431 -22.85 -27.20 30.77
N THR A 432 -23.23 -26.86 29.55
CA THR A 432 -24.50 -27.29 28.95
C THR A 432 -24.41 -28.76 28.52
N PRO A 433 -25.42 -29.60 28.83
CA PRO A 433 -25.48 -30.99 28.34
C PRO A 433 -26.12 -31.05 26.93
N PRO A 434 -25.80 -32.09 26.13
CA PRO A 434 -26.43 -32.30 24.82
C PRO A 434 -27.85 -32.89 24.96
N PRO A 435 -28.74 -32.68 23.96
CA PRO A 435 -30.06 -33.30 23.93
C PRO A 435 -29.98 -34.80 23.60
N PRO A 436 -30.95 -35.62 24.07
CA PRO A 436 -30.95 -37.06 23.86
C PRO A 436 -31.37 -37.44 22.43
N ALA A 437 -30.82 -38.57 21.98
CA ALA A 437 -31.18 -39.26 20.76
C ALA A 437 -32.62 -39.81 20.84
N SER A 438 -33.38 -39.62 19.76
CA SER A 438 -34.57 -40.39 19.47
C SER A 438 -34.28 -41.25 18.24
N ASP A 439 -34.19 -42.55 18.49
CA ASP A 439 -34.14 -43.61 17.48
C ASP A 439 -35.56 -44.06 17.12
N GLU A 440 -35.72 -44.37 15.83
CA GLU A 440 -36.74 -45.22 15.16
C GLU A 440 -38.22 -44.77 15.21
N SER A 441 -39.09 -45.00 14.22
CA SER A 441 -39.12 -45.97 13.11
C SER A 441 -40.03 -45.47 11.98
N ASP A 442 -39.78 -45.98 10.77
CA ASP A 442 -40.70 -46.35 9.68
C ASP A 442 -42.15 -45.82 9.64
N LEU A 443 -42.55 -45.28 8.47
CA LEU A 443 -43.67 -45.83 7.69
C LEU A 443 -43.79 -45.18 6.30
N THR A 444 -43.80 -46.06 5.32
CA THR A 444 -44.23 -45.92 3.92
C THR A 444 -45.57 -45.21 3.74
N GLY A 445 -45.67 -44.40 2.68
CA GLY A 445 -46.90 -43.85 2.11
C GLY A 445 -46.60 -43.06 0.84
#